data_AF-V6YZI7-F1
#
_entry.id   AF-V6YZI7-F1
#
_cell.length_a   1.000
_cell.length_b   1.000
_cell.length_c   1.000
_cell.angle_alpha   90.00
_cell.angle_beta   90.00
_cell.angle_gamma   90.00
#
_symmetry.space_group_name_H-M   'P 1'
#
loop_
_entity.id
_entity.type
_entity.pdbx_description
1 polymer ?
#
loop_
_entity_poly.entity_id
_entity_poly.type
_entity_poly.pdbx_seq_one_letter_code
_entity_poly.pdbx_strand_id
1 'polypeptide(L)'
;MPMIEMNMKEYMVMMFYLHLRIRTDDLSRWGLQTFLPEHVSSEKEGDLLYDSVLDFNDIYLQVINPKQKVILLKFVGILLEQYEEDSLFSEVCNEHNVNVIKMTNIVYHIQL
;
A
#
# COMPACT_ATOMS: atom_id res chain seq x y z
N MET A 1 2.06 -2.20 22.25
CA MET A 1 3.31 -2.40 21.47
C MET A 1 3.82 -1.02 21.07
N PRO A 2 5.15 -0.78 21.04
CA PRO A 2 5.67 0.50 20.53
C PRO A 2 5.19 0.69 19.09
N MET A 3 4.66 1.88 18.80
CA MET A 3 4.18 2.26 17.48
C MET A 3 5.39 2.30 16.54
N ILE A 4 5.47 1.36 15.59
CA ILE A 4 6.58 1.33 14.63
C ILE A 4 6.35 2.48 13.64
N GLU A 5 7.17 3.51 13.74
CA GLU A 5 7.11 4.66 12.82
C GLU A 5 7.57 4.29 11.41
N MET A 6 6.84 4.79 10.41
CA MET A 6 7.15 4.63 8.99
C MET A 6 7.65 5.96 8.42
N ASN A 7 8.82 5.95 7.79
CA ASN A 7 9.31 7.13 7.07
C ASN A 7 8.77 7.19 5.63
N MET A 8 9.00 8.31 4.93
CA MET A 8 8.47 8.48 3.57
C MET A 8 9.05 7.47 2.57
N LYS A 9 10.33 7.12 2.67
CA LYS A 9 10.95 6.13 1.79
C LYS A 9 10.27 4.77 1.94
N GLU A 10 10.06 4.34 3.18
CA GLU A 10 9.35 3.10 3.52
C GLU A 10 7.93 3.10 2.96
N TYR A 11 7.18 4.18 3.17
CA TYR A 11 5.84 4.35 2.60
C TYR A 11 5.84 4.24 1.07
N MET A 12 6.75 4.94 0.39
CA MET A 12 6.83 4.90 -1.07
C MET A 12 7.17 3.51 -1.60
N VAL A 13 8.00 2.74 -0.90
CA VAL A 13 8.30 1.34 -1.25
C VAL A 13 7.04 0.46 -1.13
N MET A 14 6.22 0.66 -0.11
CA MET A 14 4.94 -0.05 0.02
C MET A 14 3.97 0.31 -1.11
N MET A 15 3.90 1.58 -1.49
CA MET A 15 3.08 2.01 -2.62
C MET A 15 3.61 1.48 -3.96
N PHE A 16 4.93 1.33 -4.10
CA PHE A 16 5.53 0.78 -5.30
C PHE A 16 5.22 -0.71 -5.44
N TYR A 17 5.33 -1.47 -4.35
CA TYR A 17 4.86 -2.84 -4.30
C TYR A 17 3.38 -2.96 -4.71
N LEU A 18 2.52 -2.10 -4.14
CA LEU A 18 1.10 -2.09 -4.48
C LEU A 18 0.87 -1.80 -5.96
N HIS A 19 1.55 -0.80 -6.51
CA HIS A 19 1.53 -0.46 -7.93
C HIS A 19 1.88 -1.67 -8.80
N LEU A 20 3.00 -2.35 -8.51
CA LEU A 20 3.42 -3.53 -9.26
C LEU A 20 2.37 -4.65 -9.18
N ARG A 21 1.78 -4.87 -8.00
CA ARG A 21 0.74 -5.88 -7.81
C ARG A 21 -0.51 -5.59 -8.64
N ILE A 22 -1.09 -4.39 -8.55
CA ILE A 22 -2.32 -4.08 -9.30
C ILE A 22 -2.10 -3.98 -10.82
N ARG A 23 -0.86 -3.77 -11.27
CA ARG A 23 -0.50 -3.79 -12.70
C ARG A 23 -0.37 -5.20 -13.26
N THR A 24 0.04 -6.16 -12.42
CA THR A 24 0.36 -7.53 -12.85
C THR A 24 -0.74 -8.54 -12.53
N ASP A 25 -1.61 -8.25 -11.56
CA ASP A 25 -2.66 -9.15 -11.10
C ASP A 25 -4.03 -8.47 -11.12
N ASP A 26 -4.94 -9.02 -11.92
CA ASP A 26 -6.31 -8.51 -12.05
C ASP A 26 -7.11 -8.69 -10.76
N LEU A 27 -6.83 -9.71 -9.95
CA LEU A 27 -7.50 -9.91 -8.66
C LEU A 27 -7.12 -8.82 -7.67
N SER A 28 -5.84 -8.49 -7.55
CA SER A 28 -5.35 -7.38 -6.73
C SER A 28 -5.93 -6.05 -7.19
N ARG A 29 -6.00 -5.82 -8.52
CA ARG A 29 -6.60 -4.61 -9.09
C ARG A 29 -8.07 -4.48 -8.72
N TRP A 30 -8.84 -5.53 -8.94
CA TRP A 30 -10.26 -5.57 -8.60
C TRP A 30 -10.47 -5.39 -7.10
N GLY A 31 -9.67 -6.07 -6.28
CA GLY A 31 -9.69 -5.93 -4.82
C GLY A 31 -9.50 -4.49 -4.36
N LEU A 32 -8.56 -3.75 -4.96
CA LEU A 32 -8.35 -2.33 -4.61
C LEU A 32 -9.55 -1.46 -5.01
N GLN A 33 -10.12 -1.71 -6.20
CA GLN A 33 -11.30 -0.98 -6.70
C GLN A 33 -12.53 -1.21 -5.84
N THR A 34 -12.68 -2.40 -5.25
CA THR A 34 -13.77 -2.69 -4.30
C THR A 34 -13.47 -2.17 -2.90
N PHE A 35 -12.20 -2.18 -2.49
CA PHE A 35 -11.79 -1.80 -1.15
C PHE A 35 -11.87 -0.29 -0.91
N LEU A 36 -11.41 0.53 -1.85
CA LEU A 36 -11.35 1.99 -1.65
C LEU A 36 -12.73 2.62 -1.36
N PRO A 37 -13.81 2.34 -2.13
CA PRO A 37 -15.13 2.93 -1.89
C PRO A 37 -15.71 2.68 -0.50
N GLU A 38 -15.31 1.59 0.16
CA GLU A 38 -15.78 1.24 1.52
C GLU A 38 -15.09 2.05 2.62
N HIS A 39 -13.93 2.67 2.34
CA HIS A 39 -13.06 3.26 3.36
C HIS A 39 -12.80 4.76 3.18
N VAL A 40 -13.02 5.29 1.97
CA VAL A 40 -12.88 6.72 1.66
C VAL A 40 -14.17 7.50 1.93
N SER A 41 -14.08 8.83 2.00
CA SER A 41 -15.25 9.68 2.29
C SER A 41 -16.09 10.02 1.06
N SER A 42 -15.57 9.79 -0.14
CA SER A 42 -16.26 10.07 -1.40
C SER A 42 -15.67 9.27 -2.57
N GLU A 43 -16.48 9.05 -3.60
CA GLU A 43 -16.06 8.40 -4.85
C GLU A 43 -14.83 9.08 -5.47
N LYS A 44 -14.84 10.41 -5.56
CA LYS A 44 -13.71 11.21 -6.07
C LYS A 44 -12.42 10.99 -5.28
N GLU A 45 -12.49 10.78 -3.98
CA GLU A 45 -11.32 10.44 -3.15
C GLU A 45 -10.80 9.03 -3.48
N GLY A 46 -11.72 8.07 -3.66
CA GLY A 46 -11.40 6.72 -4.10
C GLY A 46 -10.69 6.69 -5.45
N ASP A 47 -11.26 7.38 -6.44
CA ASP A 47 -10.69 7.50 -7.80
C ASP A 47 -9.27 8.09 -7.75
N LEU A 48 -9.10 9.17 -7.00
CA LEU A 48 -7.81 9.86 -6.91
C LEU A 48 -6.74 9.00 -6.22
N LEU A 49 -7.10 8.23 -5.18
CA LEU A 49 -6.17 7.28 -4.55
C LEU A 49 -5.85 6.12 -5.49
N TYR A 50 -6.85 5.58 -6.15
CA TYR A 50 -6.69 4.49 -7.11
C TYR A 50 -5.75 4.89 -8.25
N ASP A 51 -6.02 6.01 -8.92
CA ASP A 51 -5.22 6.52 -10.04
C ASP A 51 -3.78 6.80 -9.59
N SER A 52 -3.60 7.33 -8.38
CA SER A 52 -2.27 7.65 -7.88
C SER A 52 -1.41 6.42 -7.61
N VAL A 53 -2.03 5.31 -7.23
CA VAL A 53 -1.34 4.02 -7.12
C VAL A 53 -1.14 3.40 -8.50
N LEU A 54 -2.16 3.45 -9.36
CA LEU A 54 -2.12 2.89 -10.71
C LEU A 54 -1.02 3.51 -11.57
N ASP A 55 -0.88 4.83 -11.52
CA ASP A 55 0.13 5.61 -12.25
C ASP A 55 1.41 5.84 -11.44
N PHE A 56 1.46 5.38 -10.19
CA PHE A 56 2.54 5.63 -9.24
C PHE A 56 2.94 7.12 -9.16
N ASN A 57 1.94 7.97 -8.93
CA ASN A 57 2.10 9.41 -8.85
C ASN A 57 2.78 9.82 -7.53
N ASP A 58 4.10 9.95 -7.57
CA ASP A 58 4.95 10.21 -6.40
C ASP A 58 4.61 11.52 -5.67
N ILE A 59 4.28 12.58 -6.41
CA ILE A 59 3.90 13.87 -5.85
C ILE A 59 2.64 13.70 -5.01
N TYR A 60 1.60 13.06 -5.58
CA TYR A 60 0.33 12.90 -4.89
C TYR A 60 0.49 12.00 -3.66
N LEU A 61 1.12 10.83 -3.81
CA LEU A 61 1.36 9.88 -2.71
C LEU A 61 2.12 10.51 -1.53
N GLN A 62 3.03 11.45 -1.79
CA GLN A 62 3.73 12.15 -0.71
C GLN A 62 2.82 13.09 0.09
N VAL A 63 1.89 13.77 -0.58
CA VAL A 63 1.05 14.83 0.00
C VAL A 63 -0.33 14.38 0.47
N ILE A 64 -0.72 13.12 0.21
CA ILE A 64 -1.99 12.59 0.75
C ILE A 64 -2.00 12.59 2.28
N ASN A 65 -3.20 12.73 2.84
CA ASN A 65 -3.36 12.87 4.29
C ASN A 65 -3.07 11.55 5.03
N PRO A 66 -2.81 11.58 6.35
CA PRO A 66 -2.47 10.37 7.11
C PRO A 66 -3.52 9.26 7.04
N LYS A 67 -4.82 9.59 7.05
CA LYS A 67 -5.90 8.59 6.96
C LYS A 67 -5.81 7.81 5.64
N GLN A 68 -5.58 8.52 4.54
CA GLN A 68 -5.46 7.92 3.20
C GLN A 68 -4.23 7.01 3.08
N LYS A 69 -3.11 7.41 3.69
CA LYS A 69 -1.92 6.53 3.76
C LYS A 69 -2.25 5.22 4.48
N VAL A 70 -2.95 5.30 5.60
CA VAL A 70 -3.37 4.12 6.39
C VAL A 70 -4.28 3.20 5.57
N ILE A 71 -5.22 3.75 4.81
CA ILE A 71 -6.10 2.96 3.91
C ILE A 71 -5.25 2.15 2.91
N LEU A 72 -4.34 2.81 2.18
CA LEU A 72 -3.51 2.12 1.18
C LEU A 72 -2.58 1.09 1.82
N LEU A 73 -1.99 1.41 2.96
CA LEU A 73 -1.14 0.48 3.70
C LEU A 73 -1.91 -0.72 4.26
N LYS A 74 -3.18 -0.53 4.66
CA LYS A 74 -4.04 -1.64 5.06
C LYS A 74 -4.24 -2.61 3.90
N PHE A 75 -4.48 -2.08 2.70
CA PHE A 75 -4.63 -2.91 1.52
C PHE A 75 -3.34 -3.67 1.16
N VAL A 76 -2.16 -3.06 1.35
CA VAL A 76 -0.89 -3.79 1.23
C VAL A 76 -0.83 -4.96 2.22
N GLY A 77 -1.27 -4.78 3.46
CA GLY A 77 -1.39 -5.87 4.43
C GLY A 77 -2.25 -7.02 3.92
N ILE A 78 -3.42 -6.72 3.36
CA ILE A 78 -4.33 -7.73 2.76
C ILE A 78 -3.63 -8.50 1.64
N LEU A 79 -2.88 -7.83 0.77
CA LEU A 79 -2.13 -8.49 -0.29
C LEU A 79 -1.06 -9.45 0.28
N LEU A 80 -0.34 -9.05 1.32
CA LEU A 80 0.67 -9.91 1.94
C LEU A 80 0.05 -11.14 2.62
N GLU A 81 -1.15 -11.03 3.21
CA GLU A 81 -1.89 -12.19 3.74
C GLU A 81 -2.32 -13.13 2.60
N GLN A 82 -2.78 -12.57 1.49
CA GLN A 82 -3.21 -13.36 0.32
C GLN A 82 -2.05 -14.08 -0.35
N TYR A 83 -0.86 -13.48 -0.32
CA TYR A 83 0.37 -13.99 -0.95
C TYR A 83 1.40 -14.33 0.13
N GLU A 84 1.09 -15.30 1.02
CA GLU A 84 1.87 -15.70 2.21
C GLU A 84 3.41 -15.84 1.98
N GLU A 85 3.86 -16.07 0.74
CA GLU A 85 5.27 -16.05 0.33
C GLU A 85 5.53 -15.08 -0.83
N ASP A 86 5.28 -13.79 -0.60
CA ASP A 86 5.46 -12.75 -1.60
C ASP A 86 6.94 -12.44 -1.88
N SER A 87 7.54 -13.19 -2.82
CA SER A 87 8.90 -12.93 -3.32
C SER A 87 9.06 -11.52 -3.89
N LEU A 88 8.01 -10.96 -4.53
CA LEU A 88 8.03 -9.60 -5.07
C LEU A 88 8.15 -8.57 -3.95
N PHE A 89 7.45 -8.76 -2.83
CA PHE A 89 7.57 -7.85 -1.69
C PHE A 89 8.98 -7.82 -1.11
N SER A 90 9.60 -8.99 -0.98
CA SER A 90 10.97 -9.14 -0.49
C SER A 90 11.99 -8.51 -1.45
N GLU A 91 11.80 -8.72 -2.76
CA GLU A 91 12.63 -8.15 -3.82
C GLU A 91 12.59 -6.62 -3.80
N VAL A 92 11.38 -6.04 -3.85
CA VAL A 92 11.17 -4.59 -3.81
C VAL A 92 11.79 -3.97 -2.55
N CYS A 93 11.56 -4.57 -1.38
CA CYS A 93 12.18 -4.06 -0.15
C CYS A 93 13.72 -4.13 -0.18
N ASN A 94 14.29 -5.21 -0.72
CA ASN A 94 15.74 -5.38 -0.83
C ASN A 94 16.36 -4.37 -1.81
N GLU A 95 15.80 -4.23 -3.01
CA GLU A 95 16.26 -3.27 -4.04
C GLU A 95 16.30 -1.84 -3.50
N HIS A 96 15.31 -1.48 -2.69
CA HIS A 96 15.20 -0.14 -2.12
C HIS A 96 15.87 0.00 -0.74
N ASN A 97 16.58 -1.00 -0.23
CA ASN A 97 17.22 -0.97 1.09
C ASN A 97 16.23 -0.60 2.21
N VAL A 98 15.12 -1.33 2.29
CA VAL A 98 14.08 -1.22 3.33
C VAL A 98 13.93 -2.56 4.04
N ASN A 99 13.70 -2.53 5.36
CA ASN A 99 13.60 -3.73 6.16
C ASN A 99 12.22 -4.39 5.99
N VAL A 100 12.19 -5.55 5.31
CA VAL A 100 10.99 -6.36 5.06
C VAL A 100 10.23 -6.63 6.35
N ILE A 101 10.91 -7.13 7.40
CA ILE A 101 10.28 -7.49 8.69
C ILE A 101 9.60 -6.28 9.32
N LYS A 102 10.23 -5.10 9.25
CA LYS A 102 9.64 -3.85 9.73
C LYS A 102 8.35 -3.53 8.96
N MET A 103 8.37 -3.61 7.64
CA MET A 103 7.23 -3.26 6.80
C MET A 103 6.05 -4.20 7.01
N THR A 104 6.31 -5.51 7.01
CA THR A 104 5.32 -6.55 7.31
C THR A 104 4.68 -6.32 8.69
N ASN A 105 5.49 -6.03 9.71
CA ASN A 105 4.97 -5.72 11.04
C ASN A 105 4.07 -4.48 11.04
N ILE A 106 4.41 -3.42 10.30
CA ILE A 106 3.56 -2.23 10.26
C ILE A 106 2.18 -2.56 9.68
N VAL A 107 2.13 -3.19 8.50
CA VAL A 107 0.85 -3.41 7.81
C VAL A 107 -0.07 -4.41 8.52
N TYR A 108 0.47 -5.44 9.18
CA TYR A 108 -0.33 -6.37 9.98
C TYR A 108 -0.92 -5.76 11.26
N HIS A 109 -0.40 -4.63 11.73
CA HIS A 109 -0.93 -3.94 12.91
C HIS A 109 -1.82 -2.74 12.57
N ILE A 110 -2.06 -2.46 11.28
CA ILE A 110 -2.98 -1.39 10.87
C ILE A 110 -4.44 -1.85 11.06
N GLN A 111 -5.21 -1.00 11.74
CA GLN A 111 -6.66 -1.09 11.89
C GLN A 111 -7.30 0.15 11.25
N LEU A 112 -8.46 -0.03 10.60
CA LEU A 112 -9.23 1.04 9.95
C LEU A 112 -10.40 1.50 10.82
#